data_AF-A0A6N9AZ19-F1
#
_entry.id   AF-A0A6N9AZ19-F1
#
_cell.length_a   1.000
_cell.length_b   1.000
_cell.length_c   1.000
_cell.angle_alpha   90.00
_cell.angle_beta   90.00
_cell.angle_gamma   90.00
#
_symmetry.space_group_name_H-M   'P 1'
#
loop_
_entity.id
_entity.type
_entity.pdbx_description
1 polymer ?
#
loop_
_entity_poly.entity_id
_entity_poly.type
_entity_poly.pdbx_seq_one_letter_code
_entity_poly.pdbx_strand_id
1 'polypeptide(L)'
;MSEFDWVEARANCTVATVFKKLSEDVQNDLSRYEQLCPGQTQSRKFENCEKGFYVEFTHQHRVVFEHDDTEIKIGRWANVGGKHTPLTVLTVKLDDDGECILVDSDGDSWKPWQVRRKALEETLFG
;
A
#
# COMPACT_ATOMS: atom_id res chain seq x y z
N MET A 1 -9.57 -29.83 -15.37
CA MET A 1 -9.33 -28.39 -15.15
C MET A 1 -10.54 -27.88 -14.39
N SER A 2 -10.36 -27.32 -13.20
CA SER A 2 -11.46 -26.68 -12.47
C SER A 2 -11.82 -25.37 -13.16
N GLU A 3 -13.11 -25.10 -13.30
CA GLU A 3 -13.63 -23.82 -13.78
C GLU A 3 -13.26 -22.71 -12.77
N PHE A 4 -13.10 -21.47 -13.25
CA PHE A 4 -12.80 -20.33 -12.40
C PHE A 4 -14.05 -19.95 -11.57
N ASP A 5 -13.94 -20.01 -10.24
CA ASP A 5 -15.00 -19.55 -9.33
C ASP A 5 -14.93 -18.03 -9.15
N TRP A 6 -15.59 -17.31 -10.06
CA TRP A 6 -15.61 -15.84 -10.04
C TRP A 6 -16.35 -15.28 -8.82
N VAL A 7 -17.28 -16.04 -8.23
CA VAL A 7 -18.06 -15.60 -7.06
C VAL A 7 -17.17 -15.60 -5.82
N GLU A 8 -16.43 -16.67 -5.60
CA GLU A 8 -15.43 -16.74 -4.53
C GLU A 8 -14.35 -15.66 -4.72
N ALA A 9 -13.83 -15.50 -5.93
CA ALA A 9 -12.83 -14.46 -6.23
C ALA A 9 -13.36 -13.05 -5.94
N ARG A 10 -14.60 -12.74 -6.34
CA ARG A 10 -15.22 -11.42 -6.08
C ARG A 10 -15.49 -11.21 -4.59
N ALA A 11 -15.94 -12.25 -3.88
CA ALA A 11 -16.22 -12.19 -2.44
C ALA A 11 -14.94 -11.97 -1.63
N ASN A 12 -13.82 -12.57 -2.07
CA ASN A 12 -12.52 -12.39 -1.44
C ASN A 12 -11.86 -11.05 -1.81
N CYS A 13 -12.24 -10.44 -2.94
CA CYS A 13 -11.78 -9.13 -3.40
C CYS A 13 -12.43 -7.98 -2.60
N THR A 14 -11.98 -7.82 -1.36
CA THR A 14 -12.40 -6.76 -0.43
C THR A 14 -11.25 -5.83 -0.08
N VAL A 15 -11.59 -4.62 0.36
CA VAL A 15 -10.60 -3.65 0.87
C VAL A 15 -9.77 -4.26 1.99
N ALA A 16 -10.40 -4.92 2.96
CA ALA A 16 -9.70 -5.54 4.08
C ALA A 16 -8.67 -6.60 3.63
N THR A 17 -9.05 -7.48 2.70
CA THR A 17 -8.16 -8.51 2.15
C THR A 17 -6.97 -7.88 1.43
N VAL A 18 -7.24 -6.92 0.53
CA VAL A 18 -6.19 -6.25 -0.26
C VAL A 18 -5.30 -5.40 0.64
N PHE A 19 -5.86 -4.70 1.62
CA PHE A 19 -5.12 -3.85 2.55
C PHE A 19 -4.17 -4.66 3.42
N LYS A 20 -4.62 -5.82 3.95
CA LYS A 20 -3.75 -6.75 4.67
C LYS A 20 -2.59 -7.20 3.78
N LYS A 21 -2.87 -7.56 2.53
CA LYS A 21 -1.83 -7.98 1.58
C LYS A 21 -0.85 -6.84 1.24
N LEU A 22 -1.34 -5.62 1.08
CA LEU A 22 -0.50 -4.44 0.89
C LEU A 22 0.44 -4.20 2.08
N SER A 23 -0.05 -4.36 3.31
CA SER A 23 0.75 -4.23 4.52
C SER A 23 1.91 -5.24 4.57
N GLU A 24 1.62 -6.51 4.28
CA GLU A 24 2.63 -7.58 4.20
C GLU A 24 3.65 -7.31 3.08
N ASP A 25 3.17 -6.90 1.91
CA ASP A 25 4.04 -6.63 0.78
C ASP A 25 4.92 -5.38 1.00
N VAL A 26 4.41 -4.34 1.68
CA VAL A 26 5.23 -3.18 2.07
C VAL A 26 6.35 -3.61 3.02
N GLN A 27 6.06 -4.44 4.02
CA GLN A 27 7.12 -4.99 4.90
C GLN A 27 8.18 -5.75 4.08
N ASN A 28 7.75 -6.58 3.13
CA ASN A 28 8.66 -7.31 2.25
C ASN A 28 9.51 -6.38 1.39
N ASP A 29 8.94 -5.32 0.83
CA ASP A 29 9.66 -4.31 0.04
C ASP A 29 10.74 -3.61 0.88
N LEU A 30 10.41 -3.25 2.14
CA LEU A 30 11.36 -2.65 3.08
C LEU A 30 12.51 -3.60 3.42
N SER A 31 12.20 -4.84 3.81
CA SER A 31 13.22 -5.85 4.11
C SER A 31 14.10 -6.16 2.89
N ARG A 32 13.50 -6.19 1.69
CA ARG A 32 14.25 -6.43 0.46
C ARG A 32 15.19 -5.29 0.15
N TYR A 33 14.75 -4.05 0.34
CA TYR A 33 15.61 -2.89 0.20
C TYR A 33 16.80 -2.95 1.16
N GLU A 34 16.57 -3.23 2.45
CA GLU A 34 17.64 -3.29 3.46
C GLU A 34 18.74 -4.30 3.10
N GLN A 35 18.35 -5.45 2.51
CA GLN A 35 19.29 -6.46 2.02
C GLN A 35 20.10 -5.99 0.80
N LEU A 36 19.47 -5.24 -0.11
CA LEU A 36 20.08 -4.82 -1.38
C LEU A 36 20.90 -3.54 -1.26
N CYS A 37 20.61 -2.71 -0.26
CA CYS A 37 21.28 -1.43 -0.02
C CYS A 37 21.97 -1.42 1.37
N PRO A 38 22.92 -2.33 1.62
CA PRO A 38 23.65 -2.35 2.89
C PRO A 38 24.48 -1.06 3.01
N GLY A 39 24.32 -0.35 4.13
CA GLY A 39 25.03 0.91 4.40
C GLY A 39 24.21 2.19 4.28
N GLN A 40 22.91 2.09 3.95
CA GLN A 40 22.00 3.22 4.05
C GLN A 40 21.83 3.63 5.53
N THR A 41 21.96 4.92 5.83
CA THR A 41 22.00 5.44 7.22
C THR A 41 20.64 5.88 7.76
N GLN A 42 19.62 5.98 6.90
CA GLN A 42 18.28 6.38 7.32
C GLN A 42 17.60 5.20 8.02
N SER A 43 17.30 5.37 9.31
CA SER A 43 16.49 4.39 10.01
C SER A 43 15.03 4.50 9.56
N ARG A 44 14.38 3.34 9.47
CA ARG A 44 13.00 3.21 9.02
C ARG A 44 12.24 2.41 10.04
N LYS A 45 11.01 2.83 10.30
CA LYS A 45 10.13 2.13 11.22
C LYS A 45 8.84 1.81 10.49
N PHE A 46 8.54 0.52 10.41
CA PHE A 46 7.23 0.04 10.02
C PHE A 46 6.39 -0.18 11.27
N GLU A 47 5.17 0.34 11.29
CA GLU A 47 4.22 0.09 12.37
C GLU A 47 2.83 -0.18 11.81
N ASN A 48 2.19 -1.22 12.35
CA ASN A 48 0.86 -1.65 11.96
C ASN A 48 -0.10 -1.41 13.13
N CYS A 49 -1.19 -0.71 12.84
CA CYS A 49 -2.25 -0.36 13.77
C CYS A 49 -3.58 -0.92 13.27
N GLU A 50 -4.61 -0.92 14.11
CA GLU A 50 -5.91 -1.52 13.78
C GLU A 50 -6.57 -0.92 12.52
N LYS A 51 -6.41 0.40 12.29
CA LYS A 51 -7.06 1.12 11.18
C LYS A 51 -6.13 1.46 10.01
N GLY A 52 -4.90 0.98 10.07
CA GLY A 52 -3.90 1.34 9.08
C GLY A 52 -2.47 1.04 9.51
N PHE A 53 -1.53 1.25 8.62
CA PHE A 53 -0.11 1.09 8.91
C PHE A 53 0.69 2.26 8.34
N TYR A 54 1.96 2.35 8.72
CA TYR A 54 2.82 3.38 8.21
C TYR A 54 4.28 2.97 8.14
N VAL A 55 4.99 3.70 7.29
CA VAL A 55 6.45 3.69 7.20
C VAL A 55 6.93 5.07 7.57
N GLU A 56 7.68 5.15 8.67
CA GLU A 56 8.34 6.36 9.13
C GLU A 56 9.80 6.34 8.72
N PHE A 57 10.27 7.47 8.19
CA PHE A 57 11.65 7.70 7.78
C PHE A 57 12.23 8.80 8.65
N THR A 58 13.36 8.51 9.30
CA THR A 58 13.89 9.38 10.36
C THR A 58 14.05 10.82 9.86
N HIS A 59 13.46 11.78 10.58
CA HIS A 59 13.57 13.23 10.33
C HIS A 59 13.02 13.77 8.99
N GLN A 60 12.27 12.97 8.21
CA GLN A 60 11.80 13.41 6.90
C GLN A 60 10.28 13.44 6.78
N HIS A 61 9.63 12.29 6.88
CA HIS A 61 8.19 12.14 6.72
C HIS A 61 7.74 10.71 7.03
N ARG A 62 6.43 10.54 7.14
CA ARG A 62 5.76 9.25 7.28
C ARG A 62 4.85 9.02 6.08
N VAL A 63 4.91 7.84 5.46
CA VAL A 63 3.91 7.38 4.48
C VAL A 63 2.87 6.56 5.22
N VAL A 64 1.61 6.91 5.06
CA VAL A 64 0.47 6.34 5.79
C VAL A 64 -0.45 5.64 4.83
N PHE A 65 -0.86 4.45 5.23
CA PHE A 65 -1.89 3.66 4.58
C PHE A 65 -3.01 3.47 5.60
N GLU A 66 -4.20 3.91 5.26
CA GLU A 66 -5.42 3.79 6.06
C GLU A 66 -6.48 3.12 5.21
N HIS A 67 -7.46 2.49 5.85
CA HIS A 67 -8.63 1.99 5.14
C HIS A 67 -9.89 2.11 5.98
N ASP A 68 -11.02 2.09 5.28
CA ASP A 68 -12.33 1.77 5.84
C ASP A 68 -12.91 0.55 5.10
N ASP A 69 -14.22 0.36 5.14
CA ASP A 69 -14.87 -0.76 4.47
C ASP A 69 -14.89 -0.62 2.93
N THR A 70 -14.66 0.59 2.42
CA THR A 70 -14.90 0.95 1.01
C THR A 70 -13.66 1.42 0.27
N GLU A 71 -12.71 2.04 0.98
CA GLU A 71 -11.55 2.65 0.35
C GLU A 71 -10.26 2.49 1.16
N ILE A 72 -9.15 2.53 0.44
CA ILE A 72 -7.78 2.62 0.94
C ILE A 72 -7.27 4.03 0.65
N LYS A 73 -6.82 4.72 1.69
CA LYS A 73 -6.28 6.06 1.62
C LYS A 73 -4.77 6.00 1.84
N ILE A 74 -4.03 6.64 0.96
CA ILE A 74 -2.58 6.72 1.05
C ILE A 74 -2.17 8.19 1.08
N GLY A 75 -1.30 8.54 2.01
CA GLY A 75 -0.83 9.92 2.16
C GLY A 75 0.55 10.03 2.78
N ARG A 76 1.10 11.25 2.76
CA ARG A 76 2.39 11.59 3.36
C ARG A 76 2.19 12.63 4.45
N TRP A 77 2.82 12.41 5.59
CA TRP A 77 2.90 13.34 6.71
C TRP A 77 4.30 13.90 6.80
N ALA A 78 4.46 15.21 6.68
CA ALA A 78 5.78 15.85 6.71
C ALA A 78 6.53 15.66 8.04
N ASN A 79 5.84 15.44 9.16
CA ASN A 79 6.37 15.12 10.49
C ASN A 79 5.24 14.57 11.36
N VAL A 80 5.55 14.06 12.55
CA VAL A 80 4.52 13.73 13.57
C VAL A 80 3.70 15.00 13.88
N GLY A 81 2.41 15.01 13.52
CA GLY A 81 1.54 16.18 13.65
C GLY A 81 1.68 17.23 12.53
N GLY A 82 2.48 16.96 11.49
CA GLY A 82 2.67 17.83 10.33
C GLY A 82 1.50 17.81 9.34
N LYS A 83 1.61 18.57 8.25
CA LYS A 83 0.58 18.62 7.21
C LYS A 83 0.45 17.26 6.51
N HIS A 84 -0.77 16.74 6.48
CA HIS A 84 -1.14 15.58 5.67
C HIS A 84 -1.27 15.99 4.20
N THR A 85 -0.55 15.28 3.33
CA THR A 85 -0.64 15.42 1.88
C THR A 85 -1.20 14.11 1.30
N PRO A 86 -2.46 14.10 0.86
CA PRO A 86 -3.04 12.93 0.21
C PRO A 86 -2.25 12.57 -1.05
N LEU A 87 -1.95 11.27 -1.24
CA LEU A 87 -1.31 10.76 -2.44
C LEU A 87 -2.32 10.10 -3.37
N THR A 88 -3.21 9.26 -2.84
CA THR A 88 -4.26 8.60 -3.61
C THR A 88 -5.33 8.00 -2.70
N VAL A 89 -6.51 7.75 -3.27
CA VAL A 89 -7.63 7.04 -2.67
C VAL A 89 -8.02 5.93 -3.64
N LEU A 90 -8.14 4.71 -3.15
CA LEU A 90 -8.27 3.50 -3.96
C LEU A 90 -9.44 2.65 -3.48
N THR A 91 -10.24 2.15 -4.42
CA THR A 91 -11.21 1.07 -4.20
C THR A 91 -10.65 -0.24 -4.77
N VAL A 92 -11.35 -1.35 -4.56
CA VAL A 92 -10.94 -2.66 -5.10
C VAL A 92 -11.96 -3.19 -6.09
N LYS A 93 -11.48 -3.89 -7.12
CA LYS A 93 -12.30 -4.51 -8.16
C LYS A 93 -11.69 -5.84 -8.57
N LEU A 94 -12.53 -6.82 -8.90
CA LEU A 94 -12.10 -8.03 -9.62
C LEU A 94 -12.02 -7.69 -11.12
N ASP A 95 -10.85 -7.85 -11.73
CA ASP A 95 -10.67 -7.61 -13.16
C ASP A 95 -11.05 -8.83 -14.01
N ASP A 96 -10.89 -8.69 -15.33
CA ASP A 96 -11.28 -9.71 -16.31
C ASP A 96 -10.33 -10.93 -16.31
N ASP A 97 -9.13 -10.79 -15.71
CA ASP A 97 -8.16 -11.87 -15.50
C ASP A 97 -8.44 -12.62 -14.18
N GLY A 98 -9.41 -12.17 -13.38
CA GLY A 98 -9.74 -12.72 -12.07
C GLY A 98 -8.79 -12.26 -10.95
N GLU A 99 -7.99 -11.20 -11.18
CA GLU A 99 -7.15 -10.58 -10.17
C GLU A 99 -7.93 -9.48 -9.42
N CYS A 100 -7.70 -9.37 -8.12
CA CYS A 100 -8.21 -8.24 -7.34
C CYS A 100 -7.25 -7.05 -7.49
N ILE A 101 -7.69 -6.04 -8.23
CA ILE A 101 -6.93 -4.82 -8.54
C ILE A 101 -7.41 -3.63 -7.71
N LEU A 102 -6.57 -2.59 -7.64
CA LEU A 102 -6.92 -1.31 -7.03
C LEU A 102 -7.34 -0.32 -8.12
N VAL A 103 -8.33 0.52 -7.84
CA VAL A 103 -8.85 1.51 -8.79
C VAL A 103 -8.91 2.88 -8.10
N ASP A 104 -8.33 3.90 -8.72
CA ASP A 104 -8.38 5.27 -8.18
C ASP A 104 -9.66 6.02 -8.57
N SER A 105 -9.78 7.27 -8.12
CA SER A 105 -10.94 8.12 -8.37
C SER A 105 -11.14 8.46 -9.85
N ASP A 106 -10.09 8.38 -10.66
CA ASP A 106 -10.14 8.66 -12.10
C ASP A 106 -10.51 7.39 -12.91
N GLY A 107 -10.58 6.23 -12.24
CA GLY A 107 -10.94 4.95 -12.84
C GLY A 107 -9.74 4.16 -13.34
N ASP A 108 -8.50 4.62 -13.09
CA ASP A 108 -7.30 3.92 -13.49
C ASP A 108 -7.07 2.69 -12.62
N SER A 109 -6.66 1.60 -13.26
CA SER A 109 -6.43 0.31 -12.62
C SER A 109 -4.96 0.12 -12.25
N TRP A 110 -4.71 -0.31 -11.02
CA TRP A 110 -3.38 -0.42 -10.43
C TRP A 110 -3.19 -1.83 -9.84
N LYS A 111 -2.07 -2.46 -10.20
CA LYS A 111 -1.59 -3.63 -9.48
C LYS A 111 -1.03 -3.21 -8.12
N PRO A 112 -1.10 -4.08 -7.08
CA PRO A 112 -0.61 -3.76 -5.74
C PRO A 112 0.82 -3.20 -5.71
N TRP A 113 1.74 -3.75 -6.50
CA TRP A 113 3.13 -3.27 -6.54
C TRP A 113 3.27 -1.85 -7.10
N GLN A 114 2.40 -1.45 -8.04
CA GLN A 114 2.44 -0.09 -8.60
C GLN A 114 2.01 0.93 -7.55
N VAL A 115 1.03 0.58 -6.72
CA VAL A 115 0.59 1.40 -5.58
C VAL A 115 1.72 1.56 -4.55
N ARG A 116 2.37 0.46 -4.16
CA ARG A 116 3.50 0.50 -3.22
C ARG A 116 4.68 1.31 -3.77
N ARG A 117 5.02 1.13 -5.05
CA ARG A 117 6.04 1.95 -5.73
C ARG A 117 5.68 3.42 -5.70
N LYS A 118 4.46 3.79 -6.11
CA LYS A 118 3.98 5.19 -6.09
C LYS A 118 4.07 5.81 -4.70
N ALA A 119 3.80 5.04 -3.65
CA ALA A 119 3.84 5.51 -2.28
C ALA A 119 5.26 5.65 -1.70
N LEU A 120 6.17 4.71 -2.01
CA LEU A 120 7.44 4.55 -1.29
C LEU A 120 8.69 4.86 -2.10
N GLU A 121 8.65 4.83 -3.43
CA GLU A 121 9.85 4.89 -4.28
C GLU A 121 10.70 6.15 -4.02
N GLU A 122 10.08 7.33 -4.01
CA GLU A 122 10.77 8.59 -3.71
C GLU A 122 11.45 8.57 -2.34
N THR A 123 10.89 7.84 -1.37
CA THR A 123 11.48 7.79 -0.03
C THR A 123 12.55 6.71 0.11
N LEU A 124 12.44 5.63 -0.67
CA LEU A 124 13.43 4.57 -0.67
C LEU A 124 14.67 4.94 -1.50
N PHE A 125 14.50 5.68 -2.59
CA PHE A 125 15.57 5.90 -3.57
C PHE A 125 15.89 7.38 -3.86
N GLY A 126 15.22 8.32 -3.19
CA GLY A 126 15.45 9.77 -3.32
C GLY A 126 16.51 10.34 -2.38
#